data_AF-A0A8I0H4T0-F1
#
_entry.id   AF-A0A8I0H4T0-F1
#
_cell.length_a   1.000
_cell.length_b   1.000
_cell.length_c   1.000
_cell.angle_alpha   90.00
_cell.angle_beta   90.00
_cell.angle_gamma   90.00
#
_symmetry.space_group_name_H-M   'P 1'
#
loop_
_entity.id
_entity.type
_entity.pdbx_description
1 polymer ?
#
loop_
_entity_poly.entity_id
_entity_poly.type
_entity_poly.pdbx_seq_one_letter_code
_entity_poly.pdbx_strand_id
1 'polypeptide(L)' 'MEISYDRFIRTTDDYHVKAVQKIFKQLYDQGDIYKSAYEGWYCTPCESFFTETQLKDGKCPDCGRDVELLKEESYFFR' A
#
# COMPACT_ATOMS: atom_id res chain seq x y z
N MET A 1 7.13 -31.92 -8.26
CA MET A 1 6.20 -30.93 -8.82
C MET A 1 6.33 -30.99 -10.33
N GLU A 2 5.35 -31.56 -11.03
CA GLU A 2 5.27 -31.51 -12.50
C GLU A 2 4.16 -30.53 -12.88
N ILE A 3 4.47 -29.23 -12.79
CA ILE A 3 3.53 -28.18 -13.19
C ILE A 3 3.96 -27.71 -14.57
N SER A 4 3.08 -27.92 -15.56
CA SER A 4 3.21 -27.30 -16.88
C SER A 4 2.54 -25.93 -16.84
N TYR A 5 3.29 -24.88 -17.17
CA TYR A 5 2.80 -23.52 -17.27
C TYR A 5 3.23 -22.93 -18.61
N ASP A 6 2.31 -22.21 -19.27
CA ASP A 6 2.60 -21.51 -20.52
C ASP A 6 3.44 -20.24 -20.28
N ARG A 7 3.27 -19.61 -19.12
CA ARG A 7 3.98 -18.38 -18.73
C ARG A 7 4.23 -18.33 -17.23
N PHE A 8 5.38 -17.79 -16.87
CA PHE A 8 5.71 -17.41 -15.50
C PHE A 8 6.04 -15.91 -15.48
N ILE A 9 5.18 -15.12 -14.86
CA ILE A 9 5.24 -13.65 -14.88
C ILE A 9 5.90 -13.16 -13.61
N ARG A 10 6.84 -12.21 -13.73
CA ARG A 10 7.39 -11.47 -12.60
C ARG A 10 6.94 -10.02 -12.68
N THR A 11 6.58 -9.43 -11.54
CA THR A 11 6.16 -8.02 -11.47
C THR A 11 7.27 -7.05 -11.86
N THR A 12 8.53 -7.50 -11.82
CA THR A 12 9.71 -6.76 -12.27
C THR A 12 9.93 -6.83 -13.79
N ASP A 13 9.19 -7.66 -14.52
CA ASP A 13 9.33 -7.75 -15.98
C ASP A 13 8.89 -6.42 -16.63
N ASP A 14 9.65 -5.94 -17.62
CA ASP A 14 9.41 -4.63 -18.25
C ASP A 14 8.00 -4.45 -18.81
N TYR A 15 7.39 -5.50 -19.36
CA TYR A 15 6.03 -5.42 -19.89
C TYR A 15 4.99 -5.26 -18.78
N HIS A 16 5.23 -5.82 -17.59
CA HIS A 16 4.36 -5.67 -16.44
C HIS A 16 4.43 -4.23 -15.91
N VAL A 17 5.66 -3.71 -15.71
CA VAL A 17 5.88 -2.33 -15.28
C VAL A 17 5.20 -1.34 -16.22
N LYS A 18 5.38 -1.51 -17.54
CA LYS A 18 4.75 -0.66 -18.57
C LYS A 18 3.22 -0.74 -18.53
N ALA A 19 2.65 -1.94 -18.33
CA ALA A 19 1.21 -2.12 -18.24
C ALA A 19 0.62 -1.40 -17.01
N VAL A 20 1.26 -1.54 -15.84
CA VAL A 20 0.81 -0.88 -14.60
C VAL A 20 0.91 0.64 -14.74
N GLN A 21 2.01 1.18 -15.26
CA GLN A 21 2.17 2.61 -15.50
C GLN A 21 1.08 3.16 -16.43
N LYS A 22 0.73 2.43 -17.50
CA LYS A 22 -0.33 2.81 -18.43
C LYS A 22 -1.69 2.88 -17.73
N ILE A 23 -2.05 1.86 -16.97
CA ILE A 23 -3.33 1.80 -16.25
C ILE A 23 -3.39 2.92 -15.19
N PHE A 24 -2.33 3.08 -14.41
CA PHE A 24 -2.24 4.15 -13.41
C PHE A 24 -2.46 5.52 -14.03
N LYS A 25 -1.74 5.84 -15.12
CA LYS A 25 -1.88 7.13 -15.81
C LYS A 25 -3.31 7.33 -16.33
N GLN A 26 -3.92 6.31 -16.90
CA GLN A 26 -5.30 6.40 -17.38
C GLN A 26 -6.28 6.75 -16.25
N LEU A 27 -6.20 6.03 -15.12
CA LEU A 27 -7.07 6.27 -13.96
C LEU A 27 -6.79 7.63 -13.30
N TYR A 28 -5.54 8.05 -13.29
CA TYR A 28 -5.15 9.39 -12.85
C TYR A 28 -5.74 10.48 -13.73
N ASP A 29 -5.61 10.35 -15.06
CA ASP A 29 -6.14 11.32 -16.03
C ASP A 29 -7.69 11.36 -16.01
N GLN A 30 -8.35 10.26 -15.64
CA GLN A 30 -9.80 10.17 -15.45
C GLN A 30 -10.29 10.81 -14.13
N GLY A 31 -9.39 11.10 -13.19
CA GLY A 31 -9.70 11.64 -11.87
C GLY A 31 -10.08 10.59 -10.83
N ASP A 32 -9.98 9.29 -11.16
CA ASP A 32 -10.23 8.19 -10.22
C ASP A 32 -9.08 8.01 -9.23
N ILE A 33 -7.85 8.36 -9.64
CA ILE A 33 -6.69 8.46 -8.75
C ILE A 33 -6.44 9.93 -8.40
N TYR A 34 -6.43 10.25 -7.11
CA TYR A 34 -6.26 11.61 -6.60
C TYR A 34 -5.30 11.66 -5.42
N LYS A 35 -4.65 12.81 -5.21
CA LYS A 35 -3.81 13.03 -4.03
C LYS A 35 -4.68 13.36 -2.82
N SER A 36 -4.40 12.70 -1.72
CA SER A 36 -4.94 13.05 -0.40
C SER A 36 -3.87 12.82 0.65
N ALA A 37 -4.19 13.11 1.91
CA ALA A 37 -3.38 12.69 3.04
C ALA A 37 -4.09 11.57 3.79
N TYR A 38 -3.35 10.53 4.16
CA TYR A 38 -3.82 9.55 5.13
C TYR A 38 -3.13 9.81 6.45
N GLU A 39 -3.93 9.80 7.51
CA GLU A 39 -3.50 9.99 8.88
C GLU A 39 -3.87 8.74 9.69
N GLY A 40 -2.90 8.18 10.39
CA GLY A 40 -3.10 6.97 11.18
C GLY A 40 -1.95 6.72 12.14
N TRP A 41 -2.19 5.84 13.11
CA TRP A 41 -1.15 5.43 14.05
C TRP A 41 -0.21 4.44 13.37
N TYR A 42 1.02 4.85 13.16
CA TYR A 42 2.00 4.09 12.42
C TYR A 42 3.00 3.41 13.33
N CYS A 43 3.28 2.15 13.03
CA CYS A 43 4.33 1.38 13.67
C CYS A 43 5.48 1.16 12.68
N THR A 44 6.53 1.99 12.76
CA THR A 44 7.72 1.91 11.91
C THR A 44 8.32 0.50 11.76
N PRO A 45 8.54 -0.29 12.84
CA PRO A 45 9.11 -1.63 12.68
C PRO A 45 8.17 -2.67 12.06
N CYS A 46 6.87 -2.38 11.96
CA CYS A 46 5.88 -3.24 11.31
C CYS A 46 5.44 -2.69 9.95
N GLU A 47 5.93 -1.51 9.56
CA GLU A 47 5.56 -0.77 8.35
C GLU A 47 4.04 -0.74 8.10
N SER A 48 3.27 -0.55 9.17
CA SER A 48 1.82 -0.70 9.17
C SER A 48 1.12 0.45 9.90
N PHE A 49 -0.03 0.85 9.34
CA PHE A 49 -0.94 1.83 9.93
C PHE A 49 -2.08 1.11 10.68
N PHE A 50 -2.47 1.71 11.80
CA PHE A 50 -3.56 1.27 12.65
C PHE A 50 -4.52 2.43 12.92
N THR A 51 -5.81 2.12 13.00
CA THR A 51 -6.79 3.02 13.60
C THR A 51 -6.63 3.02 15.11
N GLU A 52 -7.13 4.05 15.79
CA GLU A 52 -7.08 4.14 17.26
C GLU A 52 -7.69 2.91 17.94
N THR A 53 -8.78 2.38 17.38
CA THR A 53 -9.46 1.17 17.88
C THR A 53 -8.68 -0.13 17.68
N GLN A 54 -7.68 -0.15 16.80
CA GLN A 54 -6.83 -1.32 16.57
C GLN A 54 -5.62 -1.36 17.53
N LEU A 55 -5.33 -0.25 18.21
CA LEU A 55 -4.23 -0.19 19.17
C LEU A 55 -4.55 -0.99 20.44
N LYS A 56 -3.52 -1.59 21.03
CA LYS A 56 -3.59 -2.21 22.36
C LYS A 56 -2.89 -1.28 23.35
N ASP A 57 -3.66 -0.67 24.25
CA ASP A 57 -3.14 0.29 25.24
C ASP A 57 -2.31 1.44 24.62
N GLY A 58 -2.73 1.94 23.45
CA GLY A 58 -2.01 2.98 22.71
C GLY A 58 -0.74 2.49 22.00
N LYS A 59 -0.56 1.17 21.86
CA LYS A 59 0.62 0.54 21.25
C LYS A 59 0.25 -0.35 20.07
N CYS A 60 1.25 -0.66 19.27
CA CYS A 60 1.13 -1.56 18.12
C CYS A 60 0.58 -2.94 18.56
N PRO A 61 -0.50 -3.44 17.93
CA PRO A 61 -1.12 -4.71 18.33
C PRO A 61 -0.25 -5.93 18.07
N ASP A 62 0.72 -5.83 17.16
CA ASP A 62 1.56 -6.94 16.71
C ASP A 62 2.89 -7.03 17.48
N CYS A 63 3.57 -5.90 17.68
CA CYS A 63 4.88 -5.88 18.36
C CYS A 63 4.89 -5.22 19.74
N GLY A 64 3.77 -4.62 20.17
CA GLY A 64 3.63 -4.00 21.50
C GLY A 64 4.46 -2.75 21.73
N ARG A 65 5.05 -2.17 20.68
CA ARG A 65 5.84 -0.92 20.76
C ARG A 65 4.96 0.29 20.58
N ASP A 66 5.48 1.44 20.98
CA ASP A 66 4.80 2.72 20.79
C ASP A 66 4.61 3.01 19.29
N VAL A 67 3.53 3.71 19.00
CA VAL A 67 3.14 4.14 17.65
C VAL A 67 3.21 5.65 17.56
N GLU A 68 3.39 6.15 16.34
CA GLU A 68 3.43 7.58 16.05
C GLU A 68 2.25 7.94 15.17
N LEU A 69 1.58 9.06 15.46
CA LEU A 69 0.54 9.57 14.56
C LEU A 69 1.24 10.17 13.35
N LEU A 70 1.17 9.49 12.21
CA LEU A 70 1.76 9.97 10.96
C LEU A 70 0.66 10.41 10.00
N LYS A 71 0.95 11.52 9.32
CA LYS A 71 0.16 12.03 8.22
C LYS A 71 1.05 12.09 6.98
N GLU A 72 0.75 11.25 6.01
CA GLU A 72 1.51 11.17 4.75
C GLU A 72 0.61 11.47 3.56
N GLU A 73 1.13 12.26 2.63
CA GLU A 73 0.49 12.46 1.33
C GLU A 73 0.67 11.21 0.47
N SER A 74 -0.44 10.75 -0.12
CA SER A 74 -0.46 9.56 -0.96
C SER A 74 -1.51 9.68 -2.06
N TYR A 75 -1.41 8.81 -3.08
CA TYR A 75 -2.42 8.69 -4.12
C TYR A 75 -3.46 7.66 -3.70
N PHE A 76 -4.74 8.03 -3.75
CA PHE A 76 -5.88 7.18 -3.41
C PHE A 76 -6.69 6.90 -4.67
N PHE A 77 -7.33 5.73 -4.69
CA PHE A 77 -8.31 5.37 -5.69
C PHE A 77 -9.72 5.58 -5.11
N ARG A 78 -10.61 6.21 -5.89
CA ARG A 78 -12.01 6.45 -5.48
C ARG A 78 -12.88 5.21 -5.56
#